data_AF-A0A1V4T110-F1
#
_entry.id   AF-A0A1V4T110-F1
#
_cell.length_a   1.000
_cell.length_b   1.000
_cell.length_c   1.000
_cell.angle_alpha   90.00
_cell.angle_beta   90.00
_cell.angle_gamma   90.00
#
_symmetry.space_group_name_H-M   'P 1'
#
loop_
_entity.id
_entity.type
_entity.pdbx_description
1 polymer ?
#
loop_
_entity_poly.entity_id
_entity_poly.type
_entity_poly.pdbx_seq_one_letter_code
_entity_poly.pdbx_strand_id
1 'polypeptide(L)'
;HNPDIHEAQARLRAARAQLMRTRADDLPKASVDAAAVRMRSPDLSALSGGNGNGRGPLQLYTAGLDASWEIDVFGGTRRSIEAASDEADALDADLADTQVSLAAEVAQAYIDLRDEQQRLVLAKRSAQLQQQMLTLTQQR
;
A
#
# COMPACT_ATOMS: atom_id res chain seq x y z
N HIS A 1 -7.11 -10.52 14.48
CA HIS A 1 -7.06 -10.05 13.08
C HIS A 1 -7.78 -8.71 13.08
N ASN A 2 -7.06 -7.59 13.07
CA ASN A 2 -7.67 -6.26 12.97
C ASN A 2 -7.35 -5.74 11.55
N PRO A 3 -8.35 -5.48 10.70
CA PRO A 3 -8.15 -4.95 9.35
C PRO A 3 -7.35 -3.63 9.34
N ASP A 4 -7.50 -2.79 10.36
CA ASP A 4 -6.87 -1.46 10.42
C ASP A 4 -5.35 -1.56 10.57
N ILE A 5 -4.85 -2.51 11.38
CA ILE A 5 -3.41 -2.76 11.51
C ILE A 5 -2.82 -3.28 10.21
N HIS A 6 -3.52 -4.17 9.50
CA HIS A 6 -3.04 -4.69 8.23
C HIS A 6 -2.97 -3.61 7.15
N GLU A 7 -3.93 -2.69 7.14
CA GLU A 7 -3.90 -1.51 6.27
C GLU A 7 -2.72 -0.59 6.62
N ALA A 8 -2.52 -0.25 7.89
CA ALA A 8 -1.39 0.57 8.33
C ALA A 8 -0.04 -0.06 7.96
N GLN A 9 0.11 -1.38 8.15
CA GLN A 9 1.30 -2.12 7.71
C GLN A 9 1.49 -2.11 6.19
N ALA A 10 0.41 -2.17 5.41
CA ALA A 10 0.47 -2.08 3.96
C ALA A 10 0.92 -0.69 3.50
N ARG A 11 0.41 0.38 4.13
CA ARG A 11 0.82 1.76 3.88
C ARG A 11 2.31 1.98 4.18
N LEU A 12 2.79 1.50 5.33
CA LEU A 12 4.22 1.54 5.67
C LEU A 12 5.10 0.80 4.66
N ARG A 13 4.68 -0.40 4.21
CA ARG A 13 5.41 -1.13 3.15
C ARG A 13 5.43 -0.37 1.83
N ALA A 14 4.32 0.26 1.44
CA ALA A 14 4.25 1.07 0.23
C ALA A 14 5.18 2.30 0.30
N ALA A 15 5.22 2.98 1.45
CA ALA A 15 6.10 4.12 1.68
C ALA A 15 7.59 3.75 1.65
N ARG A 16 7.98 2.64 2.30
CA ARG A 16 9.35 2.11 2.20
C ARG A 16 9.72 1.73 0.77
N ALA A 17 8.80 1.15 0.01
CA ALA A 17 9.02 0.85 -1.41
C ALA A 17 9.17 2.13 -2.25
N GLN A 18 8.40 3.17 -1.95
CA GLN A 18 8.53 4.48 -2.59
C GLN A 18 9.89 5.12 -2.26
N LEU A 19 10.32 5.12 -0.99
CA LEU A 19 11.65 5.58 -0.58
C LEU A 19 12.77 4.85 -1.35
N MET A 20 12.66 3.54 -1.53
CA MET A 20 13.64 2.78 -2.32
C MET A 20 13.66 3.20 -3.79
N ARG A 21 12.50 3.50 -4.39
CA ARG A 21 12.45 4.06 -5.75
C ARG A 21 13.11 5.43 -5.82
N THR A 22 12.80 6.33 -4.89
CA THR A 22 13.39 7.68 -4.86
C THR A 22 14.90 7.64 -4.62
N ARG A 23 15.40 6.71 -3.81
CA ARG A 23 16.86 6.47 -3.67
C ARG A 23 17.50 5.96 -4.95
N ALA A 24 16.79 5.14 -5.72
CA ALA A 24 17.30 4.64 -7.00
C ALA A 24 17.43 5.74 -8.06
N ASP A 25 16.72 6.87 -7.91
CA ASP A 25 16.86 8.02 -8.81
C ASP A 25 18.22 8.72 -8.68
N ASP A 26 18.95 8.55 -7.57
CA ASP A 26 20.31 9.08 -7.38
C ASP A 26 21.39 8.18 -8.01
N LEU A 27 21.01 7.01 -8.52
CA LEU A 27 21.90 6.04 -9.14
C LEU A 27 21.84 6.12 -10.68
N PRO A 28 22.91 5.69 -11.38
CA PRO A 28 22.86 5.49 -12.82
C PRO A 28 21.74 4.51 -13.20
N LYS A 29 20.94 4.90 -14.18
CA LYS A 29 19.88 4.09 -14.78
C LYS A 29 20.47 3.37 -15.99
N ALA A 30 20.16 2.09 -16.15
CA ALA A 30 20.55 1.30 -17.31
C ALA A 30 19.34 0.56 -17.86
N SER A 31 19.21 0.52 -19.19
CA SER A 31 18.17 -0.24 -19.89
C SER A 31 18.79 -1.16 -20.94
N VAL A 32 18.04 -2.20 -21.27
CA VAL A 32 18.38 -3.18 -22.30
C VAL A 32 17.18 -3.31 -23.20
N ASP A 33 17.39 -3.12 -24.49
CA ASP A 33 16.31 -3.09 -25.46
C ASP A 33 16.67 -3.98 -26.65
N ALA A 34 15.70 -4.74 -27.16
CA ALA A 34 15.86 -5.56 -28.34
C ALA A 34 14.60 -5.48 -29.21
N ALA A 35 14.77 -5.30 -30.52
CA ALA A 35 13.67 -5.17 -31.46
C ALA A 35 13.93 -5.99 -32.74
N ALA A 36 12.85 -6.49 -33.33
CA ALA A 36 12.86 -7.14 -34.64
C ALA A 36 11.83 -6.44 -35.54
N VAL A 37 12.30 -5.83 -36.62
CA VAL A 37 11.47 -5.11 -37.58
C VAL A 37 11.49 -5.83 -38.91
N ARG A 38 10.30 -6.16 -39.44
CA ARG A 38 10.14 -6.70 -40.79
C ARG A 38 9.40 -5.70 -41.65
N MET A 39 10.04 -5.23 -42.72
CA MET A 39 9.46 -4.27 -43.65
C MET A 39 9.38 -4.90 -45.04
N ARG A 40 8.24 -4.76 -45.72
CA ARG A 40 8.07 -5.18 -47.12
C ARG A 40 7.72 -3.96 -47.94
N SER A 41 8.56 -3.59 -48.90
CA SER A 41 8.19 -2.56 -49.87
C SER A 41 7.14 -3.13 -50.85
N PRO A 42 6.08 -2.38 -51.16
CA PRO A 42 5.13 -2.78 -52.20
C PRO A 42 5.85 -2.97 -53.54
N ASP A 43 5.38 -3.94 -54.32
CA ASP A 43 5.84 -4.11 -55.70
C ASP A 43 5.16 -3.07 -56.60
N LEU A 44 5.96 -2.22 -57.25
CA LEU A 44 5.50 -1.14 -58.14
C LEU A 44 5.71 -1.49 -59.63
N SER A 45 6.07 -2.74 -59.94
CA SER A 45 6.31 -3.23 -61.30
C SER A 45 5.14 -2.97 -62.26
N ALA A 46 3.90 -3.05 -61.76
CA ALA A 46 2.68 -2.75 -62.52
C ALA A 46 2.52 -1.26 -62.91
N LEU A 47 3.20 -0.33 -62.23
CA LEU A 47 3.12 1.12 -62.49
C LEU A 47 4.30 1.64 -63.34
N SER A 48 5.40 0.88 -63.42
CA SER A 48 6.66 1.30 -64.05
C SER A 48 6.93 0.66 -65.42
N GLY A 49 6.11 -0.31 -65.87
CA GLY A 49 6.26 -0.97 -67.17
C GLY A 49 7.56 -1.75 -67.37
N GLY A 50 8.36 -1.96 -66.31
CA GLY A 50 9.62 -2.69 -66.34
C GLY A 50 9.67 -3.77 -65.26
N ASN A 51 10.62 -4.71 -65.38
CA ASN A 51 10.86 -5.81 -64.44
C ASN A 51 11.36 -5.27 -63.09
N GLY A 52 10.45 -4.67 -62.32
CA GLY A 52 10.72 -4.22 -60.97
C GLY A 52 10.82 -5.43 -60.06
N ASN A 53 12.02 -5.94 -59.82
CA ASN A 53 12.25 -6.88 -58.73
C ASN A 53 11.92 -6.13 -57.42
N GLY A 54 10.68 -6.26 -56.93
CA GLY A 54 10.26 -5.71 -55.65
C GLY A 54 11.31 -6.06 -54.60
N ARG A 55 11.83 -5.05 -53.87
CA ARG A 55 12.82 -5.30 -52.83
C ARG A 55 12.19 -6.28 -51.84
N GLY A 56 12.83 -7.44 -51.67
CA GLY A 56 12.35 -8.50 -50.78
C GLY A 56 12.15 -7.99 -49.34
N PRO A 57 11.47 -8.76 -48.48
CA PRO A 57 11.22 -8.34 -47.11
C PRO A 57 12.54 -8.05 -46.37
N LEU A 58 12.72 -6.81 -45.94
CA LEU A 58 13.81 -6.39 -45.07
C LEU A 58 13.50 -6.90 -43.65
N GLN A 59 14.47 -7.55 -43.03
CA GLN A 59 14.41 -7.96 -41.62
C GLN A 59 15.58 -7.31 -40.90
N LEU A 60 15.28 -6.58 -39.84
CA LEU A 60 16.25 -5.90 -38.99
C LEU A 60 16.08 -6.40 -37.56
N TYR A 61 17.18 -6.80 -36.94
CA TYR A 61 17.24 -7.14 -35.53
C TYR A 61 18.19 -6.16 -34.85
N THR A 62 17.73 -5.51 -33.79
CA THR A 62 18.53 -4.60 -32.98
C THR A 62 18.54 -5.10 -31.54
N ALA A 63 19.68 -4.94 -30.88
CA ALA A 63 19.80 -5.12 -29.44
C ALA A 63 20.78 -4.04 -28.94
N GLY A 64 20.43 -3.37 -27.86
CA GLY A 64 21.16 -2.23 -27.31
C GLY A 64 21.18 -2.24 -25.79
N LEU A 65 22.19 -1.57 -25.25
CA LEU A 65 22.35 -1.27 -23.83
C LEU A 65 22.53 0.24 -23.72
N ASP A 66 21.71 0.89 -22.92
CA ASP A 66 21.77 2.33 -22.70
C ASP A 66 21.95 2.60 -21.20
N ALA A 67 22.74 3.63 -20.86
CA ALA A 67 22.94 4.06 -19.48
C ALA A 67 22.94 5.58 -19.39
N SER A 68 22.28 6.10 -18.36
CA SER A 68 22.18 7.54 -18.08
C SER A 68 22.30 7.80 -16.58
N TRP A 69 22.90 8.93 -16.21
CA TRP A 69 23.00 9.35 -14.82
C TRP A 69 22.83 10.87 -14.73
N GLU A 70 21.98 11.31 -13.82
CA GLU A 70 21.73 12.71 -13.54
C GLU A 70 22.45 13.09 -12.24
N ILE A 71 23.35 14.07 -12.31
CA ILE A 71 24.09 14.54 -11.15
C ILE A 71 23.26 15.55 -10.39
N ASP A 72 23.03 15.31 -9.10
CA ASP A 72 22.30 16.23 -8.23
C ASP A 72 23.16 17.45 -7.81
N VAL A 73 23.25 18.45 -8.68
CA VAL A 73 24.06 19.66 -8.45
C VAL A 73 23.42 20.59 -7.41
N PHE A 74 22.09 20.65 -7.36
CA PHE A 74 21.36 21.61 -6.53
C PHE A 74 20.71 20.98 -5.29
N GLY A 75 20.84 19.66 -5.09
CA GLY A 75 20.28 18.94 -3.95
C GLY A 75 18.82 18.53 -4.11
N GLY A 76 18.25 18.59 -5.32
CA GLY A 76 16.85 18.27 -5.56
C GLY A 76 16.52 16.81 -5.28
N THR A 77 17.37 15.89 -5.75
CA THR A 77 17.24 14.45 -5.51
C THR A 77 17.47 14.12 -4.04
N ARG A 78 18.48 14.75 -3.41
CA ARG A 78 18.72 14.54 -1.98
C ARG A 78 17.53 14.97 -1.13
N ARG A 79 16.92 16.12 -1.43
CA ARG A 79 15.73 16.61 -0.73
C ARG A 79 14.51 15.72 -0.98
N SER A 80 14.35 15.14 -2.16
CA SER A 80 13.26 14.20 -2.43
C SER A 80 13.43 12.89 -1.66
N ILE A 81 14.66 12.39 -1.51
CA ILE A 81 14.98 11.24 -0.66
C ILE A 81 14.69 11.53 0.81
N GLU A 82 15.08 12.71 1.31
CA GLU A 82 14.79 13.16 2.67
C GLU A 82 13.28 13.17 2.93
N ALA A 83 12.50 13.82 2.06
CA ALA A 83 11.05 13.86 2.17
C ALA A 83 10.40 12.47 2.13
N ALA A 84 10.87 11.58 1.26
CA ALA A 84 10.36 10.20 1.20
C ALA A 84 10.75 9.37 2.43
N SER A 85 11.85 9.72 3.11
CA SER A 85 12.27 9.10 4.37
C SER A 85 11.36 9.55 5.49
N ASP A 86 11.13 10.87 5.61
CA ASP A 86 10.25 11.45 6.62
C ASP A 86 8.82 10.90 6.50
N GLU A 87 8.32 10.71 5.27
CA GLU A 87 7.02 10.08 5.01
C GLU A 87 6.98 8.61 5.49
N ALA A 88 8.06 7.85 5.28
CA ALA A 88 8.14 6.47 5.75
C ALA A 88 8.19 6.39 7.28
N ASP A 89 8.86 7.34 7.94
CA ASP A 89 8.93 7.44 9.40
C ASP A 89 7.59 7.88 10.00
N ALA A 90 6.88 8.81 9.35
CA ALA A 90 5.53 9.20 9.72
C ALA A 90 4.55 8.01 9.68
N LEU A 91 4.61 7.19 8.62
CA LEU A 91 3.77 6.00 8.51
C LEU A 91 4.15 4.87 9.47
N ASP A 92 5.39 4.84 9.96
CA ASP A 92 5.80 3.94 11.04
C ASP A 92 5.17 4.38 12.37
N ALA A 93 5.14 5.69 12.63
CA ALA A 93 4.45 6.27 13.78
C ALA A 93 2.92 6.06 13.71
N ASP A 94 2.29 6.23 12.55
CA ASP A 94 0.85 5.96 12.36
C ASP A 94 0.50 4.49 12.65
N LEU A 95 1.38 3.56 12.27
CA LEU A 95 1.20 2.14 12.61
C LEU A 95 1.25 1.92 14.13
N ALA A 96 2.18 2.58 14.83
CA ALA A 96 2.27 2.52 16.28
C ALA A 96 1.02 3.13 16.95
N ASP A 97 0.53 4.27 16.45
CA ASP A 97 -0.68 4.92 16.96
C ASP A 97 -1.94 4.06 16.76
N THR A 98 -2.06 3.40 15.60
CA THR A 98 -3.13 2.43 15.34
C THR A 98 -3.11 1.27 16.34
N GLN A 99 -1.92 0.79 16.73
CA GLN A 99 -1.78 -0.26 17.74
C GLN A 99 -2.19 0.21 19.14
N VAL A 100 -1.82 1.44 19.52
CA VAL A 100 -2.20 2.05 20.80
C VAL A 100 -3.72 2.24 20.85
N SER A 101 -4.32 2.76 19.79
CA SER A 101 -5.77 2.95 19.66
C SER A 101 -6.52 1.63 19.80
N LEU A 102 -6.07 0.57 19.11
CA LEU A 102 -6.66 -0.77 19.26
C LEU A 102 -6.55 -1.29 20.70
N ALA A 103 -5.40 -1.10 21.36
CA ALA A 103 -5.23 -1.52 22.74
C ALA A 103 -6.18 -0.77 23.69
N ALA A 104 -6.38 0.53 23.45
CA ALA A 104 -7.31 1.36 24.22
C ALA A 104 -8.77 0.91 24.02
N GLU A 105 -9.19 0.63 22.78
CA GLU A 105 -10.53 0.12 22.47
C GLU A 105 -10.80 -1.22 23.17
N VAL A 106 -9.84 -2.15 23.14
CA VAL A 106 -9.96 -3.44 23.83
C VAL A 106 -10.05 -3.25 25.34
N ALA A 107 -9.26 -2.35 25.91
CA ALA A 107 -9.31 -2.06 27.34
C ALA A 107 -10.66 -1.45 27.76
N GLN A 108 -11.18 -0.51 26.97
CA GLN A 108 -12.48 0.10 27.20
C GLN A 108 -13.61 -0.94 27.12
N ALA A 109 -13.64 -1.75 26.05
CA ALA A 109 -14.63 -2.81 25.90
C ALA A 109 -14.61 -3.81 27.06
N TYR A 110 -13.43 -4.11 27.60
CA TYR A 110 -13.30 -4.96 28.78
C TYR A 110 -13.88 -4.31 30.05
N ILE A 111 -13.56 -3.04 30.28
CA ILE A 111 -14.08 -2.29 31.45
C ILE A 111 -15.60 -2.20 31.37
N ASP A 112 -16.16 -1.88 30.20
CA ASP A 112 -17.60 -1.79 29.98
C ASP A 112 -18.28 -3.14 30.25
N LEU A 113 -17.70 -4.24 29.76
CA LEU A 113 -18.20 -5.58 30.05
C LEU A 113 -18.21 -5.89 31.56
N ARG A 114 -17.18 -5.48 32.29
CA ARG A 114 -17.10 -5.70 33.75
C ARG A 114 -18.09 -4.83 34.52
N ASP A 115 -18.31 -3.59 34.08
CA ASP A 115 -19.34 -2.72 34.66
C ASP A 115 -20.73 -3.33 34.49
N GLU A 116 -21.08 -3.79 33.29
CA GLU A 116 -22.38 -4.41 33.01
C GLU A 116 -22.59 -5.72 33.80
N GLN A 117 -21.55 -6.54 33.95
CA GLN A 117 -21.60 -7.72 34.83
C GLN A 117 -21.91 -7.34 36.28
N GLN A 118 -21.27 -6.27 36.78
CA GLN A 118 -21.50 -5.81 38.15
C GLN A 118 -22.91 -5.22 38.32
N ARG A 119 -23.39 -4.45 37.35
CA ARG A 119 -24.78 -3.95 37.32
C ARG A 119 -25.79 -5.09 37.34
N LEU A 120 -25.55 -6.15 36.57
CA LEU A 120 -26.40 -7.34 36.58
C LEU A 120 -26.43 -8.03 37.95
N VAL A 121 -25.29 -8.14 38.63
CA VAL A 121 -25.20 -8.71 39.98
C VAL A 121 -26.02 -7.87 40.97
N LEU A 122 -25.87 -6.55 40.93
CA LEU A 122 -26.60 -5.63 41.79
C LEU A 122 -28.12 -5.66 41.51
N ALA A 123 -28.51 -5.68 40.24
CA ALA A 123 -29.92 -5.77 39.83
C ALA A 123 -30.59 -7.05 40.33
N LYS A 124 -29.90 -8.20 40.20
CA LYS A 124 -30.38 -9.49 40.73
C LYS A 124 -30.55 -9.47 42.24
N ARG A 125 -29.59 -8.89 42.96
CA ARG A 125 -29.67 -8.74 44.42
C ARG A 125 -30.85 -7.84 44.83
N SER A 126 -31.06 -6.73 44.11
CA SER A 126 -32.19 -5.84 44.34
C SER A 126 -33.53 -6.57 44.14
N ALA A 127 -33.68 -7.34 43.06
CA ALA A 127 -34.89 -8.12 42.79
C ALA A 127 -35.16 -9.17 43.88
N GLN A 128 -34.12 -9.85 44.38
CA GLN A 128 -34.26 -10.81 45.49
C GLN A 128 -34.76 -10.14 46.78
N LEU A 129 -34.22 -8.97 47.14
CA LEU A 129 -34.65 -8.22 48.32
C LEU A 129 -36.11 -7.73 48.18
N GLN A 130 -36.50 -7.26 47.00
CA GLN A 130 -37.88 -6.86 46.71
C GLN A 130 -38.85 -8.03 46.86
N GLN A 131 -38.48 -9.23 46.36
CA GLN A 131 -39.28 -10.44 46.52
C GLN A 131 -39.46 -10.82 47.99
N GLN A 132 -38.39 -10.78 48.79
CA GLN A 132 -38.44 -11.06 50.22
C GLN A 132 -39.35 -10.09 50.97
N MET A 133 -39.25 -8.79 50.67
CA MET A 133 -40.13 -7.77 51.26
C MET A 133 -41.61 -8.00 50.92
N LEU A 134 -41.91 -8.37 49.67
CA LEU A 134 -43.27 -8.70 49.25
C LEU A 134 -43.82 -9.89 50.03
N THR A 135 -43.05 -10.98 50.16
CA THR A 135 -43.46 -12.16 50.94
C THR A 135 -43.74 -11.82 52.40
N LEU A 136 -42.88 -11.04 53.05
CA LEU A 136 -43.09 -10.61 54.44
C LEU A 136 -44.34 -9.74 54.62
N THR A 137 -44.68 -8.93 53.62
CA THR A 137 -45.86 -8.06 53.65
C THR A 137 -47.14 -8.86 53.44
N GLN A 138 -47.13 -9.91 52.62
CA GLN A 138 -48.28 -10.80 52.38
C GLN A 138 -48.59 -11.77 53.53
N GLN A 139 -47.62 -12.03 54.41
CA GLN A 139 -47.79 -12.90 55.58
C GLN A 139 -48.40 -12.19 56.80
N ARG A 140 -48.61 -10.88 56.73
CA ARG A 140 -49.31 -10.07 57.73
C ARG A 140 -50.77 -9.88 57.36
#